data_AF-A0A819L8B9-F1
#
_entry.id   AF-A0A819L8B9-F1
#
_cell.length_a   1.000
_cell.length_b   1.000
_cell.length_c   1.000
_cell.angle_alpha   90.00
_cell.angle_beta   90.00
_cell.angle_gamma   90.00
#
_symmetry.space_group_name_H-M   'P 1'
#
loop_
_entity.id
_entity.type
_entity.pdbx_description
1 polymer ?
#
loop_
_entity_poly.entity_id
_entity_poly.type
_entity_poly.pdbx_seq_one_letter_code
_entity_poly.pdbx_strand_id
1 'polypeptide(L)'
;MQSSLNLQAPGLDFLPANPVELITTYTGMNSFLLCYIQCNMNPLCRTFVSDIVLPSSVCRLYEGSLGTGTIVKSSSLTSRVGGLYYYPSLYDVYNQICDLHVLASNRYLICVDNVWQCPKTTFWNNSMCLNQVYYGDTCTMDEACRQDIGLQCSSDCQKCICNSTASWNNASCVIGQTVCPSSKPPDPCVAAYWPLDGNANDLANTHDGILVGNLSFVVGYIDRAIQCSGTAYINVSYIDFYRRSFTVEFWFYINNHMSGHIGLIGECMNSTIHECLHLGLQNGSKPYMGFFSDDSAGSTIIANYQWYHVAFVYNNTIRQRQIYVNGLLENITLSGSLSPTGYLGQSGQVTICKVIPWLSSFTAYIDQIYVTQRAKTANEILNDATLIAYYSFDCGSIFDSSPNLLQSIAVGQTMIIGRVKDALLFNSTNAYFRTSSFMTFGIANQSFSIALWVKPMSLRGILIHISNQSTGDGWCMPLLGFNSSGILIAQSSSLMIAVPTFPLNVWTHITQTFSIQNGLQLYINGTLYQTAVGTPMTPPYQSMYVSIASQQMGGSSCMWGVIESRSYAGAVDELRIYNRQITTAEIASISS
;
A
#
# COMPACT_ATOMS: atom_id res chain seq x y z
N MET A 1 33.60 4.15 -34.25
CA MET A 1 32.17 4.36 -33.97
C MET A 1 31.98 4.20 -32.47
N GLN A 2 31.35 5.15 -31.79
CA GLN A 2 31.22 5.14 -30.33
C GLN A 2 30.00 4.34 -29.83
N SER A 3 29.12 3.90 -30.73
CA SER A 3 28.04 2.94 -30.47
C SER A 3 27.86 1.98 -31.63
N SER A 4 27.24 0.86 -31.35
CA SER A 4 26.61 0.01 -32.37
C SER A 4 25.10 0.21 -32.40
N LEU A 5 24.51 0.00 -33.57
CA LEU A 5 23.07 -0.05 -33.73
C LEU A 5 22.60 -1.47 -33.41
N ASN A 6 21.74 -1.59 -32.41
CA ASN A 6 20.97 -2.79 -32.13
C ASN A 6 19.58 -2.63 -32.75
N LEU A 7 19.19 -3.56 -33.62
CA LEU A 7 17.95 -3.49 -34.38
C LEU A 7 17.04 -4.66 -34.02
N GLN A 8 15.83 -4.36 -33.56
CA GLN A 8 14.83 -5.37 -33.26
C GLN A 8 14.11 -5.84 -34.54
N ALA A 9 13.41 -6.97 -34.44
CA ALA A 9 12.59 -7.49 -35.53
C ALA A 9 11.47 -6.48 -35.92
N PRO A 10 11.05 -6.44 -37.20
CA PRO A 10 9.89 -5.65 -37.60
C PRO A 10 8.59 -6.14 -36.93
N GLY A 11 7.62 -5.23 -36.78
CA GLY A 11 6.36 -5.49 -36.08
C GLY A 11 6.43 -5.27 -34.57
N LEU A 12 7.46 -4.57 -34.08
CA LEU A 12 7.68 -4.28 -32.66
C LEU A 12 7.62 -2.78 -32.39
N ASP A 13 7.19 -2.42 -31.20
CA ASP A 13 7.20 -1.05 -30.66
C ASP A 13 7.94 -1.02 -29.32
N PHE A 14 8.37 0.17 -28.91
CA PHE A 14 8.98 0.41 -27.62
C PHE A 14 7.98 1.14 -26.74
N LEU A 15 7.62 0.51 -25.63
CA LEU A 15 6.85 1.13 -24.56
C LEU A 15 7.85 1.57 -23.48
N PRO A 16 8.13 2.88 -23.34
CA PRO A 16 9.03 3.38 -22.30
C PRO A 16 8.47 3.07 -20.90
N ALA A 17 9.35 2.99 -19.88
CA ALA A 17 8.88 2.82 -18.50
C ALA A 17 8.10 4.04 -18.02
N ASN A 18 8.44 5.23 -18.52
CA ASN A 18 7.69 6.46 -18.26
C ASN A 18 7.39 7.25 -19.54
N PRO A 19 6.19 7.84 -19.70
CA PRO A 19 5.87 8.72 -20.83
C PRO A 19 6.84 9.90 -21.03
N VAL A 20 7.49 10.37 -19.97
CA VAL A 20 8.48 11.46 -19.99
C VAL A 20 9.73 11.08 -20.80
N GLU A 21 9.98 9.79 -21.07
CA GLU A 21 11.13 9.34 -21.89
C GLU A 21 11.01 9.74 -23.37
N LEU A 22 9.82 10.07 -23.86
CA LEU A 22 9.64 10.50 -25.25
C LEU A 22 10.28 11.89 -25.43
N ILE A 23 11.43 11.93 -26.11
CA ILE A 23 12.16 13.16 -26.41
C ILE A 23 11.39 13.96 -27.45
N THR A 24 11.05 13.32 -28.57
CA THR A 24 10.38 13.98 -29.68
C THR A 24 9.78 12.98 -30.67
N THR A 25 8.80 13.44 -31.44
CA THR A 25 8.17 12.72 -32.54
C THR A 25 8.31 13.51 -33.82
N TYR A 26 8.85 12.89 -34.86
CA TYR A 26 8.92 13.46 -36.20
C TYR A 26 7.93 12.75 -37.13
N THR A 27 7.30 13.51 -38.02
CA THR A 27 6.40 13.01 -39.06
C THR A 27 7.04 13.12 -40.44
N GLY A 28 6.63 12.26 -41.38
CA GLY A 28 7.17 12.24 -42.75
C GLY A 28 8.59 11.65 -42.88
N MET A 29 9.11 11.00 -41.83
CA MET A 29 10.39 10.31 -41.88
C MET A 29 10.25 8.94 -42.57
N ASN A 30 10.44 8.94 -43.89
CA ASN A 30 10.18 7.79 -44.74
C ASN A 30 11.32 6.75 -44.77
N SER A 31 12.28 6.82 -43.84
CA SER A 31 13.40 5.89 -43.76
C SER A 31 13.85 5.67 -42.32
N PHE A 32 14.06 4.40 -41.99
CA PHE A 32 14.66 3.98 -40.73
C PHE A 32 16.04 4.63 -40.50
N LEU A 33 16.86 4.76 -41.55
CA LEU A 33 18.19 5.36 -41.47
C LEU A 33 18.12 6.84 -41.07
N LEU A 34 17.11 7.57 -41.54
CA LEU A 34 16.90 8.97 -41.15
C LEU A 34 16.53 9.08 -39.67
N CYS A 35 15.66 8.18 -39.20
CA CYS A 35 15.31 8.10 -37.77
C CYS A 35 16.53 7.80 -36.89
N TYR A 36 17.37 6.85 -37.31
CA TYR A 36 18.65 6.57 -36.68
C TYR A 36 19.58 7.80 -36.64
N ILE A 37 19.71 8.53 -37.75
CA ILE A 37 20.56 9.73 -37.81
C ILE A 37 20.06 10.79 -36.83
N GLN A 38 18.74 11.02 -36.74
CA GLN A 38 18.18 11.96 -35.77
C GLN A 38 18.44 11.51 -34.32
N CYS A 39 18.26 10.23 -34.02
CA CYS A 39 18.66 9.69 -32.71
C CYS A 39 20.16 9.84 -32.46
N ASN A 40 21.00 9.69 -33.49
CA ASN A 40 22.44 9.75 -33.35
C ASN A 40 22.97 11.18 -33.12
N MET A 41 22.28 12.20 -33.65
CA MET A 41 22.62 13.61 -33.43
C MET A 41 22.08 14.13 -32.09
N ASN A 42 21.10 13.47 -31.50
CA ASN A 42 20.55 13.86 -30.20
C ASN A 42 21.35 13.20 -29.06
N PRO A 43 22.03 13.97 -28.17
CA PRO A 43 22.85 13.41 -27.09
C PRO A 43 22.04 12.73 -25.99
N LEU A 44 20.71 12.92 -25.94
CA LEU A 44 19.82 12.25 -24.99
C LEU A 44 19.20 10.97 -25.56
N CYS A 45 19.12 10.82 -26.88
CA CYS A 45 18.46 9.66 -27.49
C CYS A 45 19.28 8.38 -27.28
N ARG A 46 18.60 7.30 -26.89
CA ARG A 46 19.14 5.94 -26.72
C ARG A 46 18.34 4.90 -27.49
N THR A 47 17.03 5.08 -27.58
CA THR A 47 16.13 4.20 -28.33
C THR A 47 15.31 5.02 -29.30
N PHE A 48 14.97 4.45 -30.45
CA PHE A 48 14.07 5.08 -31.40
C PHE A 48 13.14 4.05 -32.01
N VAL A 49 11.94 4.49 -32.40
CA VAL A 49 10.97 3.68 -33.13
C VAL A 49 10.69 4.36 -34.45
N SER A 50 10.92 3.65 -35.56
CA SER A 50 10.50 4.12 -36.89
C SER A 50 9.33 3.28 -37.38
N ASP A 51 8.23 3.94 -37.70
CA ASP A 51 7.08 3.32 -38.34
C ASP A 51 6.87 3.95 -39.72
N ILE A 52 7.14 3.16 -40.76
CA ILE A 52 7.17 3.64 -42.15
C ILE A 52 5.86 3.21 -42.81
N VAL A 53 4.85 4.06 -42.69
CA VAL A 53 3.56 3.95 -43.40
C VAL A 53 3.37 5.25 -44.16
N LEU A 54 3.34 5.22 -45.50
CA LEU A 54 3.14 6.44 -46.30
C LEU A 54 1.64 6.77 -46.36
N PRO A 55 1.23 8.05 -46.16
CA PRO A 55 2.04 9.26 -45.91
C PRO A 55 2.31 9.56 -44.42
N SER A 56 1.79 8.74 -43.51
CA SER A 56 1.82 8.93 -42.06
C SER A 56 3.08 8.37 -41.36
N SER A 57 4.26 8.47 -41.97
CA SER A 57 5.46 7.85 -41.39
C SER A 57 5.90 8.60 -40.13
N VAL A 58 6.18 7.87 -39.06
CA VAL A 58 6.49 8.44 -37.74
C VAL A 58 7.82 7.90 -37.24
N CYS A 59 8.65 8.80 -36.68
CA CYS A 59 9.86 8.44 -35.96
C CYS A 59 9.82 9.05 -34.57
N ARG A 60 9.87 8.19 -33.54
CA ARG A 60 9.86 8.56 -32.12
C ARG A 60 11.25 8.33 -31.53
N LEU A 61 11.79 9.33 -30.83
CA LEU A 61 13.07 9.24 -30.14
C LEU A 61 12.84 9.18 -28.63
N TYR A 62 13.54 8.29 -27.95
CA TYR A 62 13.41 8.06 -26.52
C TYR A 62 14.74 8.18 -25.81
N GLU A 63 14.68 8.72 -24.60
CA GLU A 63 15.78 8.82 -23.66
C GLU A 63 16.15 7.44 -23.09
N GLY A 64 15.14 6.60 -22.83
CA GLY A 64 15.30 5.24 -22.33
C GLY A 64 16.09 4.34 -23.26
N SER A 65 16.88 3.45 -22.67
CA SER A 65 17.56 2.38 -23.41
C SER A 65 16.62 1.18 -23.58
N LEU A 66 16.99 0.23 -24.43
CA LEU A 66 16.21 -1.01 -24.59
C LEU A 66 15.99 -1.78 -23.27
N GLY A 67 16.85 -1.58 -22.26
CA GLY A 67 16.75 -2.23 -20.95
C GLY A 67 15.92 -1.47 -19.92
N THR A 68 15.54 -0.21 -20.18
CA THR A 68 14.72 0.59 -19.25
C THR A 68 13.25 0.66 -19.66
N GLY A 69 12.86 0.00 -20.75
CA GLY A 69 11.46 -0.08 -21.18
C GLY A 69 11.11 -1.49 -21.65
N THR A 70 9.91 -1.65 -22.23
CA THR A 70 9.43 -2.95 -22.71
C THR A 70 9.26 -2.95 -24.23
N ILE A 71 9.67 -4.05 -24.87
CA ILE A 71 9.45 -4.27 -26.29
C ILE A 71 8.15 -5.03 -26.45
N VAL A 72 7.20 -4.44 -27.15
CA VAL A 72 5.85 -4.98 -27.33
C VAL A 72 5.55 -5.21 -28.80
N LYS A 73 4.56 -6.07 -29.07
CA LYS A 73 4.06 -6.26 -30.43
C LYS A 73 3.36 -4.98 -30.91
N SER A 74 3.78 -4.45 -32.05
CA SER A 74 3.15 -3.28 -32.66
C SER A 74 1.90 -3.68 -33.44
N SER A 75 0.95 -2.75 -33.55
CA SER A 75 -0.16 -2.83 -34.51
C SER A 75 0.32 -2.62 -35.96
N SER A 76 1.46 -1.96 -36.15
CA SER A 76 2.10 -1.77 -37.46
C SER A 76 3.14 -2.85 -37.71
N LEU A 77 3.01 -3.57 -38.84
CA LEU A 77 3.99 -4.55 -39.30
C LEU A 77 5.30 -3.90 -39.80
N THR A 78 5.29 -2.59 -40.07
CA THR A 78 6.46 -1.84 -40.54
C THR A 78 7.19 -1.11 -39.41
N SER A 79 6.61 -1.07 -38.21
CA SER A 79 7.26 -0.53 -37.01
C SER A 79 8.53 -1.32 -36.66
N ARG A 80 9.60 -0.60 -36.36
CA ARG A 80 10.91 -1.15 -35.97
C ARG A 80 11.50 -0.34 -34.82
N VAL A 81 12.03 -1.05 -33.83
CA VAL A 81 12.77 -0.47 -32.70
C VAL A 81 14.27 -0.57 -32.96
N GLY A 82 14.99 0.54 -32.79
CA GLY A 82 16.44 0.61 -32.80
C GLY A 82 16.97 1.14 -31.46
N GLY A 83 18.03 0.53 -30.95
CA GLY A 83 18.75 0.96 -29.75
C GLY A 83 20.22 1.27 -30.05
N LEU A 84 20.77 2.23 -29.32
CA LEU A 84 22.19 2.55 -29.34
C LEU A 84 22.88 1.81 -28.20
N TYR A 85 23.82 0.91 -28.53
CA TYR A 85 24.58 0.16 -27.53
C TYR A 85 25.94 0.80 -27.26
N TYR A 86 26.35 0.82 -25.99
CA TYR A 86 27.56 1.51 -25.54
C TYR A 86 28.78 0.59 -25.53
N TYR A 87 29.97 1.16 -25.75
CA TYR A 87 31.23 0.47 -25.56
C TYR A 87 31.93 0.98 -24.29
N PRO A 88 31.93 0.22 -23.18
CA PRO A 88 32.48 0.68 -21.89
C PRO A 88 33.94 1.17 -21.96
N SER A 89 34.72 0.67 -22.92
CA SER A 89 36.13 1.03 -23.12
C SER A 89 36.38 2.45 -23.68
N LEU A 90 35.33 3.26 -23.89
CA LEU A 90 35.44 4.61 -24.45
C LEU A 90 35.20 5.73 -23.40
N TYR A 91 35.16 5.39 -22.11
CA TYR A 91 34.69 6.27 -21.03
C TYR A 91 35.78 6.67 -20.01
N ASP A 92 37.06 6.38 -20.26
CA ASP A 92 38.19 6.62 -19.33
C ASP A 92 38.46 8.11 -19.01
N VAL A 93 37.77 9.04 -19.68
CA VAL A 93 37.95 10.49 -19.52
C VAL A 93 36.96 11.14 -18.54
N TYR A 94 36.07 10.37 -17.90
CA TYR A 94 35.14 10.89 -16.90
C TYR A 94 35.86 11.59 -15.74
N ASN A 95 35.34 12.74 -15.30
CA ASN A 95 35.92 13.60 -14.26
C ASN A 95 37.33 14.13 -14.58
N GLN A 96 37.73 14.14 -15.86
CA GLN A 96 38.96 14.77 -16.34
C GLN A 96 38.66 16.09 -17.05
N ILE A 97 39.70 16.92 -17.23
CA ILE A 97 39.59 18.20 -17.94
C ILE A 97 39.23 17.96 -19.41
N CYS A 98 38.25 18.70 -19.92
CA CYS A 98 37.87 18.61 -21.32
C CYS A 98 38.96 19.21 -22.23
N ASP A 99 39.41 18.44 -23.22
CA ASP A 99 40.17 18.99 -24.35
C ASP A 99 39.20 19.51 -25.42
N LEU A 100 39.38 20.78 -25.82
CA LEU A 100 38.60 21.44 -26.86
C LEU A 100 38.61 20.69 -28.21
N HIS A 101 39.62 19.84 -28.47
CA HIS A 101 39.68 19.02 -29.69
C HIS A 101 38.78 17.77 -29.65
N VAL A 102 38.30 17.36 -28.48
CA VAL A 102 37.52 16.13 -28.27
C VAL A 102 36.00 16.40 -28.24
N LEU A 103 35.59 17.67 -28.12
CA LEU A 103 34.19 18.12 -28.05
C LEU A 103 33.30 17.64 -29.20
N ALA A 104 33.86 17.48 -30.41
CA ALA A 104 33.09 17.05 -31.58
C ALA A 104 32.85 15.53 -31.64
N SER A 105 33.47 14.75 -30.75
CA SER A 105 33.48 13.29 -30.89
C SER A 105 32.69 12.56 -29.82
N ASN A 106 32.63 13.00 -28.56
CA ASN A 106 32.02 12.22 -27.47
C ASN A 106 30.56 12.63 -27.22
N ARG A 107 29.61 11.85 -27.75
CA ARG A 107 28.18 12.10 -27.51
C ARG A 107 27.64 11.48 -26.21
N TYR A 108 28.50 10.83 -25.43
CA TYR A 108 28.14 10.10 -24.22
C TYR A 108 28.71 10.70 -22.94
N LEU A 109 29.51 11.75 -23.07
CA LEU A 109 29.95 12.64 -22.00
C LEU A 109 29.70 14.07 -22.48
N ILE A 110 29.33 14.94 -21.55
CA ILE A 110 29.20 16.38 -21.82
C ILE A 110 30.29 17.11 -21.05
N CYS A 111 30.82 18.17 -21.63
CA CYS A 111 31.74 19.04 -20.92
C CYS A 111 30.93 20.06 -20.11
N VAL A 112 31.05 20.00 -18.78
CA VAL A 112 30.41 20.95 -17.85
C VAL A 112 31.52 21.51 -16.97
N ASP A 113 31.63 22.84 -16.94
CA ASP A 113 32.67 23.56 -16.16
C ASP A 113 34.10 23.03 -16.42
N ASN A 114 34.43 22.78 -17.69
CA ASN A 114 35.70 22.21 -18.15
C ASN A 114 35.99 20.78 -17.67
N VAL A 115 35.00 20.04 -17.17
CA VAL A 115 35.16 18.63 -16.75
C VAL A 115 34.18 17.74 -17.52
N TRP A 116 34.65 16.57 -17.96
CA TRP A 116 33.78 15.56 -18.55
C TRP A 116 32.83 14.97 -17.51
N GLN A 117 31.54 15.11 -17.75
CA GLN A 117 30.47 14.62 -16.90
C GLN A 117 29.47 13.78 -17.69
N CYS A 118 28.63 13.04 -16.97
CA CYS A 118 27.54 12.32 -17.61
C CYS A 118 26.51 13.29 -18.19
N PRO A 119 25.92 12.98 -19.37
CA PRO A 119 24.79 13.72 -19.90
C PRO A 119 23.68 13.86 -18.86
N LYS A 120 22.84 14.88 -19.01
CA LYS A 120 21.62 15.02 -18.21
C LYS A 120 20.86 13.68 -18.22
N THR A 121 20.23 13.36 -17.08
CA THR A 121 19.44 12.13 -16.84
C THR A 121 20.20 10.81 -16.93
N THR A 122 21.54 10.88 -16.84
CA THR A 122 22.41 9.71 -16.72
C THR A 122 23.34 9.86 -15.52
N PHE A 123 23.86 8.76 -15.00
CA PHE A 123 24.76 8.73 -13.85
C PHE A 123 25.97 7.85 -14.10
N TRP A 124 27.06 8.17 -13.43
CA TRP A 124 28.30 7.41 -13.53
C TRP A 124 28.26 6.20 -12.60
N ASN A 125 28.34 5.00 -13.16
CA ASN A 125 28.33 3.76 -12.37
C ASN A 125 29.74 3.23 -12.00
N ASN A 126 30.77 4.08 -12.08
CA ASN A 126 32.21 3.73 -12.01
C ASN A 126 32.83 3.13 -13.27
N SER A 127 32.05 2.89 -14.33
CA SER A 127 32.56 2.39 -15.61
C SER A 127 32.04 3.18 -16.81
N MET A 128 30.78 3.61 -16.79
CA MET A 128 30.14 4.32 -17.89
C MET A 128 28.94 5.13 -17.39
N CYS A 129 28.45 6.06 -18.21
CA CYS A 129 27.20 6.75 -17.93
C CYS A 129 26.01 5.85 -18.28
N LEU A 130 25.23 5.46 -17.27
CA LEU A 130 23.98 4.72 -17.43
C LEU A 130 22.79 5.66 -17.29
N ASN A 131 21.67 5.30 -17.93
CA ASN A 131 20.42 6.01 -17.73
C ASN A 131 20.02 5.95 -16.26
N GLN A 132 19.59 7.10 -15.73
CA GLN A 132 18.90 7.13 -14.45
C GLN A 132 17.57 6.38 -14.55
N VAL A 133 17.17 5.76 -13.45
CA VAL A 133 15.99 4.89 -13.39
C VAL A 133 14.82 5.59 -12.69
N TYR A 134 13.61 5.04 -12.87
CA TYR A 134 12.35 5.66 -12.48
C TYR A 134 11.82 5.12 -11.16
N TYR A 135 10.64 5.62 -10.75
CA TYR A 135 9.99 5.22 -9.50
C TYR A 135 9.81 3.70 -9.41
N GLY A 136 10.28 3.10 -8.32
CA GLY A 136 10.22 1.66 -8.06
C GLY A 136 11.37 0.83 -8.62
N ASP A 137 12.21 1.41 -9.47
CA ASP A 137 13.40 0.73 -9.99
C ASP A 137 14.49 0.59 -8.92
N THR A 138 15.29 -0.46 -9.06
CA THR A 138 16.40 -0.73 -8.13
C THR A 138 17.52 0.28 -8.29
N CYS A 139 18.06 0.78 -7.19
CA CYS A 139 19.11 1.79 -7.15
C CYS A 139 20.18 1.45 -6.12
N THR A 140 21.38 2.01 -6.29
CA THR A 140 22.50 1.85 -5.34
C THR A 140 22.94 3.17 -4.70
N MET A 141 22.57 4.30 -5.31
CA MET A 141 22.90 5.66 -4.88
C MET A 141 21.85 6.63 -5.44
N ASP A 142 21.72 7.82 -4.86
CA ASP A 142 20.71 8.80 -5.26
C ASP A 142 20.84 9.23 -6.72
N GLU A 143 22.08 9.35 -7.21
CA GLU A 143 22.37 9.73 -8.59
C GLU A 143 21.85 8.69 -9.58
N ALA A 144 21.62 7.44 -9.17
CA ALA A 144 21.03 6.42 -10.03
C ALA A 144 19.55 6.70 -10.34
N CYS A 145 18.86 7.48 -9.52
CA CYS A 145 17.46 7.82 -9.70
C CYS A 145 17.27 9.10 -10.51
N ARG A 146 16.11 9.26 -11.16
CA ARG A 146 15.74 10.50 -11.86
C ARG A 146 15.47 11.65 -10.87
N GLN A 147 16.55 12.31 -10.46
CA GLN A 147 16.52 13.43 -9.50
C GLN A 147 15.80 14.66 -10.04
N ASP A 148 15.79 14.86 -11.35
CA ASP A 148 15.11 15.98 -12.01
C ASP A 148 13.57 15.92 -11.89
N ILE A 149 13.02 14.74 -11.60
CA ILE A 149 11.59 14.55 -11.26
C ILE A 149 11.40 14.24 -9.76
N GLY A 150 12.41 14.52 -8.93
CA GLY A 150 12.34 14.45 -7.47
C GLY A 150 12.49 13.05 -6.86
N LEU A 151 13.03 12.08 -7.60
CA LEU A 151 13.33 10.76 -7.07
C LEU A 151 14.70 10.71 -6.38
N GLN A 152 14.80 9.90 -5.33
CA GLN A 152 16.02 9.58 -4.60
C GLN A 152 16.07 8.08 -4.31
N CYS A 153 17.26 7.56 -4.00
CA CYS A 153 17.43 6.15 -3.69
C CYS A 153 17.11 5.88 -2.23
N SER A 154 16.11 5.04 -1.97
CA SER A 154 15.81 4.59 -0.61
C SER A 154 16.98 3.77 -0.06
N SER A 155 17.61 4.26 1.02
CA SER A 155 18.64 3.50 1.74
C SER A 155 18.10 2.21 2.36
N ASP A 156 16.79 2.15 2.61
CA ASP A 156 16.17 1.02 3.30
C ASP A 156 15.86 -0.14 2.35
N CYS A 157 15.22 0.15 1.21
CA CYS A 157 14.76 -0.88 0.27
C CYS A 157 15.45 -0.84 -1.11
N GLN A 158 16.41 0.08 -1.32
CA GLN A 158 17.18 0.21 -2.56
C GLN A 158 16.31 0.44 -3.79
N LYS A 159 15.22 1.18 -3.64
CA LYS A 159 14.32 1.59 -4.73
C LYS A 159 14.31 3.10 -4.90
N CYS A 160 14.17 3.56 -6.14
CA CYS A 160 13.96 4.97 -6.42
C CYS A 160 12.55 5.38 -5.99
N ILE A 161 12.47 6.31 -5.04
CA ILE A 161 11.21 6.77 -4.43
C ILE A 161 11.18 8.29 -4.35
N CYS A 162 10.00 8.85 -4.14
CA CYS A 162 9.89 10.24 -3.74
C CYS A 162 10.44 10.45 -2.34
N ASN A 163 10.94 11.66 -2.07
CA ASN A 163 11.24 12.05 -0.70
C ASN A 163 9.96 11.96 0.18
N SER A 164 10.14 11.91 1.50
CA SER A 164 9.03 11.71 2.45
C SER A 164 7.95 12.81 2.42
N THR A 165 8.20 13.92 1.73
CA THR A 165 7.29 15.07 1.60
C THR A 165 6.55 15.13 0.27
N ALA A 166 6.85 14.23 -0.66
CA ALA A 166 6.29 14.19 -2.00
C ALA A 166 5.68 12.83 -2.32
N SER A 167 4.72 12.82 -3.24
CA SER A 167 4.09 11.59 -3.72
C SER A 167 4.27 11.46 -5.23
N TRP A 168 4.37 10.22 -5.69
CA TRP A 168 4.57 9.92 -7.10
C TRP A 168 3.26 10.03 -7.88
N ASN A 169 3.22 10.93 -8.87
CA ASN A 169 2.02 11.19 -9.69
C ASN A 169 1.95 10.48 -11.04
N ASN A 170 2.66 9.36 -11.17
CA ASN A 170 2.90 8.66 -12.44
C ASN A 170 3.77 9.45 -13.45
N ALA A 171 4.25 10.65 -13.10
CA ALA A 171 5.17 11.43 -13.93
C ALA A 171 6.33 12.06 -13.15
N SER A 172 6.10 12.53 -11.92
CA SER A 172 7.06 13.21 -11.07
C SER A 172 6.67 13.13 -9.59
N CYS A 173 7.63 13.39 -8.71
CA CYS A 173 7.38 13.61 -7.29
C CYS A 173 6.84 15.01 -7.08
N VAL A 174 5.60 15.10 -6.59
CA VAL A 174 4.91 16.36 -6.34
C VAL A 174 4.66 16.56 -4.85
N ILE A 175 4.95 17.76 -4.36
CA ILE A 175 4.68 18.16 -2.98
C ILE A 175 3.24 18.66 -2.91
N GLY A 176 2.46 18.16 -1.94
CA GLY A 176 1.13 18.70 -1.64
C GLY A 176 0.04 18.44 -2.68
N GLN A 177 0.27 17.56 -3.66
CA GLN A 177 -0.75 17.17 -4.63
C GLN A 177 -1.03 15.66 -4.55
N THR A 178 -2.18 15.28 -3.97
CA THR A 178 -2.80 13.96 -4.20
C THR A 178 -3.01 13.79 -5.70
N VAL A 179 -2.24 12.88 -6.24
CA VAL A 179 -2.47 12.14 -7.47
C VAL A 179 -3.74 11.36 -7.21
N CYS A 180 -4.75 11.49 -8.06
CA CYS A 180 -5.92 10.63 -7.96
C CYS A 180 -5.42 9.17 -8.02
N PRO A 181 -5.46 8.40 -6.91
CA PRO A 181 -4.96 7.05 -6.96
C PRO A 181 -5.95 6.26 -7.80
N SER A 182 -5.55 5.83 -9.00
CA SER A 182 -6.27 4.75 -9.70
C SER A 182 -6.17 3.42 -8.93
N SER A 183 -5.26 3.37 -7.96
CA SER A 183 -4.96 2.29 -7.01
C SER A 183 -4.06 2.88 -5.92
N LYS A 184 -3.97 2.25 -4.73
CA LYS A 184 -2.91 2.57 -3.73
C LYS A 184 -1.57 2.68 -4.48
N PRO A 185 -0.79 3.77 -4.32
CA PRO A 185 0.57 3.78 -4.86
C PRO A 185 1.26 2.55 -4.27
N PRO A 186 1.82 1.62 -5.06
CA PRO A 186 2.59 0.56 -4.48
C PRO A 186 3.72 1.26 -3.73
N ASP A 187 3.76 1.10 -2.39
CA ASP A 187 4.99 1.33 -1.66
C ASP A 187 6.00 0.41 -2.37
N PRO A 188 6.98 0.97 -3.09
CA PRO A 188 7.83 0.18 -3.96
C PRO A 188 8.77 -0.71 -3.14
N CYS A 189 8.81 -0.51 -1.82
CA CYS A 189 9.47 -1.41 -0.90
C CYS A 189 8.60 -2.65 -0.56
N VAL A 190 7.33 -2.73 -0.94
CA VAL A 190 6.52 -3.94 -0.75
C VAL A 190 7.01 -5.00 -1.74
N ALA A 191 7.56 -6.09 -1.20
CA ALA A 191 8.00 -7.23 -1.99
C ALA A 191 6.84 -8.17 -2.36
N ALA A 192 5.91 -8.39 -1.43
CA ALA A 192 4.79 -9.29 -1.65
C ALA A 192 3.57 -8.91 -0.80
N TYR A 193 2.38 -9.20 -1.33
CA TYR A 193 1.10 -9.07 -0.63
C TYR A 193 0.18 -10.24 -0.98
N TRP A 194 -0.16 -11.05 0.01
CA TRP A 194 -1.13 -12.15 -0.14
C TRP A 194 -2.39 -11.87 0.69
N PRO A 195 -3.51 -11.46 0.04
CA PRO A 195 -4.79 -11.31 0.74
C PRO A 195 -5.35 -12.66 1.19
N LEU A 196 -5.06 -13.74 0.45
CA LEU A 196 -5.57 -15.10 0.71
C LEU A 196 -7.10 -15.24 0.58
N ASP A 197 -7.71 -14.44 -0.29
CA ASP A 197 -9.15 -14.42 -0.59
C ASP A 197 -9.63 -15.56 -1.53
N GLY A 198 -9.16 -16.79 -1.30
CA GLY A 198 -9.50 -17.96 -2.10
C GLY A 198 -8.42 -18.46 -3.06
N ASN A 199 -7.26 -17.78 -3.11
CA ASN A 199 -6.05 -18.22 -3.80
C ASN A 199 -4.80 -17.70 -3.05
N ALA A 200 -3.61 -18.06 -3.52
CA ALA A 200 -2.34 -17.61 -2.96
C ALA A 200 -1.57 -16.68 -3.90
N ASN A 201 -2.28 -15.91 -4.74
CA ASN A 201 -1.63 -14.99 -5.67
C ASN A 201 -1.06 -13.78 -4.92
N ASP A 202 0.12 -13.33 -5.36
CA ASP A 202 0.72 -12.09 -4.90
C ASP A 202 0.11 -10.91 -5.69
N LEU A 203 -0.45 -9.95 -4.97
CA LEU A 203 -1.04 -8.75 -5.58
C LEU A 203 -0.06 -7.55 -5.64
N ALA A 204 1.15 -7.69 -5.10
CA ALA A 204 2.17 -6.65 -5.13
C ALA A 204 3.20 -6.86 -6.25
N ASN A 205 3.73 -8.07 -6.41
CA ASN A 205 4.73 -8.40 -7.44
C ASN A 205 4.50 -9.80 -8.04
N THR A 206 5.54 -10.64 -8.07
CA THR A 206 5.58 -11.93 -8.79
C THR A 206 5.81 -13.11 -7.85
N HIS A 207 5.56 -12.96 -6.55
CA HIS A 207 5.76 -14.01 -5.54
C HIS A 207 4.49 -14.84 -5.33
N ASP A 208 3.85 -15.30 -6.41
CA ASP A 208 2.67 -16.17 -6.33
C ASP A 208 2.99 -17.46 -5.54
N GLY A 209 2.07 -17.82 -4.64
CA GLY A 209 2.15 -19.02 -3.82
C GLY A 209 1.54 -20.24 -4.48
N ILE A 210 2.15 -21.40 -4.23
CA ILE A 210 1.68 -22.71 -4.64
C ILE A 210 1.14 -23.43 -3.41
N LEU A 211 -0.15 -23.80 -3.43
CA LEU A 211 -0.76 -24.60 -2.36
C LEU A 211 -0.20 -26.03 -2.39
N VAL A 212 0.35 -26.49 -1.28
CA VAL A 212 0.89 -27.85 -1.11
C VAL A 212 0.06 -28.60 -0.08
N GLY A 213 -0.63 -29.66 -0.52
CA GLY A 213 -1.58 -30.42 0.29
C GLY A 213 -2.99 -29.83 0.24
N ASN A 214 -3.84 -30.20 1.20
CA ASN A 214 -5.25 -29.81 1.24
C ASN A 214 -5.45 -28.58 2.15
N LEU A 215 -5.18 -27.39 1.62
CA LEU A 215 -5.54 -26.14 2.28
C LEU A 215 -6.97 -25.72 1.91
N SER A 216 -7.69 -25.16 2.87
CA SER A 216 -9.03 -24.61 2.71
C SER A 216 -9.06 -23.11 3.00
N PHE A 217 -10.01 -22.40 2.39
CA PHE A 217 -10.26 -21.00 2.68
C PHE A 217 -11.53 -20.87 3.53
N VAL A 218 -11.42 -20.12 4.63
CA VAL A 218 -12.49 -19.89 5.61
C VAL A 218 -12.80 -18.39 5.71
N VAL A 219 -13.78 -18.00 6.52
CA VAL A 219 -14.04 -16.58 6.80
C VAL A 219 -12.80 -15.95 7.45
N GLY A 220 -12.28 -14.91 6.83
CA GLY A 220 -11.07 -14.20 7.25
C GLY A 220 -11.32 -13.05 8.21
N TYR A 221 -10.25 -12.33 8.54
CA TYR A 221 -10.34 -11.00 9.14
C TYR A 221 -10.92 -10.01 8.13
N ILE A 222 -10.46 -10.12 6.88
CA ILE A 222 -11.06 -9.52 5.69
C ILE A 222 -11.47 -10.69 4.80
N ASP A 223 -12.68 -10.64 4.26
CA ASP A 223 -13.19 -11.60 3.28
C ASP A 223 -12.87 -13.09 3.59
N ARG A 224 -11.78 -13.66 3.05
CA ARG A 224 -11.36 -15.04 3.37
C ARG A 224 -9.91 -15.13 3.84
N ALA A 225 -9.66 -16.12 4.68
CA ALA A 225 -8.33 -16.46 5.17
C ALA A 225 -7.93 -17.90 4.78
N ILE A 226 -6.63 -18.17 4.70
CA ILE A 226 -6.14 -19.54 4.59
C ILE A 226 -6.30 -20.24 5.93
N GLN A 227 -6.80 -21.48 5.91
CA GLN A 227 -6.78 -22.37 7.06
C GLN A 227 -5.55 -23.27 7.01
N CYS A 228 -4.57 -22.97 7.86
CA CYS A 228 -3.46 -23.85 8.15
C CYS A 228 -3.98 -25.06 8.93
N SER A 229 -3.79 -26.27 8.40
CA SER A 229 -4.11 -27.50 9.11
C SER A 229 -3.17 -28.64 8.72
N GLY A 230 -2.77 -29.45 9.70
CA GLY A 230 -1.90 -30.59 9.46
C GLY A 230 -0.51 -30.18 8.99
N THR A 231 -0.07 -30.76 7.88
CA THR A 231 1.24 -30.50 7.25
C THR A 231 1.13 -29.74 5.93
N ALA A 232 -0.08 -29.28 5.57
CA ALA A 232 -0.32 -28.51 4.36
C ALA A 232 0.21 -27.08 4.50
N TYR A 233 0.75 -26.53 3.42
CA TYR A 233 1.43 -25.23 3.45
C TYR A 233 1.40 -24.55 2.09
N ILE A 234 1.64 -23.24 2.05
CA ILE A 234 1.86 -22.51 0.81
C ILE A 234 3.37 -22.39 0.61
N ASN A 235 3.81 -22.71 -0.60
CA ASN A 235 5.20 -22.59 -1.01
C ASN A 235 5.36 -21.41 -1.97
N VAL A 236 6.28 -20.51 -1.67
CA VAL A 236 6.50 -19.25 -2.38
C VAL A 236 7.97 -19.17 -2.80
N SER A 237 8.25 -18.46 -3.91
CA SER A 237 9.63 -18.22 -4.36
C SER A 237 10.45 -17.45 -3.31
N TYR A 238 11.78 -17.53 -3.43
CA TYR A 238 12.70 -16.81 -2.54
C TYR A 238 12.45 -15.30 -2.54
N ILE A 239 12.47 -14.67 -1.36
CA ILE A 239 12.46 -13.22 -1.23
C ILE A 239 13.81 -12.79 -0.65
N ASP A 240 14.50 -11.86 -1.32
CA ASP A 240 15.81 -11.41 -0.87
C ASP A 240 15.71 -10.57 0.43
N PHE A 241 15.98 -11.23 1.57
CA PHE A 241 16.21 -10.59 2.86
C PHE A 241 17.69 -10.53 3.26
N TYR A 242 18.62 -10.99 2.41
CA TYR A 242 20.04 -11.12 2.73
C TYR A 242 20.64 -9.75 3.08
N ARG A 243 21.06 -9.57 4.34
CA ARG A 243 21.60 -8.31 4.86
C ARG A 243 20.70 -7.09 4.59
N ARG A 244 19.39 -7.27 4.58
CA ARG A 244 18.39 -6.21 4.35
C ARG A 244 17.50 -6.00 5.56
N SER A 245 17.00 -4.78 5.71
CA SER A 245 15.91 -4.50 6.64
C SER A 245 14.60 -5.02 6.04
N PHE A 246 13.69 -5.49 6.87
CA PHE A 246 12.37 -5.94 6.39
C PHE A 246 11.32 -5.85 7.49
N THR A 247 10.06 -5.94 7.05
CA THR A 247 8.88 -6.07 7.89
C THR A 247 7.99 -7.14 7.28
N VAL A 248 7.59 -8.13 8.09
CA VAL A 248 6.54 -9.08 7.73
C VAL A 248 5.39 -8.90 8.71
N GLU A 249 4.20 -8.62 8.21
CA GLU A 249 3.01 -8.39 9.02
C GLU A 249 1.79 -9.09 8.43
N PHE A 250 0.88 -9.51 9.29
CA PHE A 250 -0.32 -10.25 8.90
C PHE A 250 -1.32 -10.36 10.06
N TRP A 251 -2.57 -10.70 9.71
CA TRP A 251 -3.57 -11.12 10.66
C TRP A 251 -3.53 -12.63 10.85
N PHE A 252 -3.68 -13.10 12.08
CA PHE A 252 -3.80 -14.52 12.37
C PHE A 252 -4.82 -14.81 13.48
N TYR A 253 -5.37 -16.02 13.43
CA TYR A 253 -6.32 -16.56 14.40
C TYR A 253 -5.85 -17.95 14.82
N ILE A 254 -5.73 -18.20 16.12
CA ILE A 254 -5.36 -19.52 16.65
C ILE A 254 -6.58 -20.20 17.25
N ASN A 255 -6.89 -21.41 16.80
CA ASN A 255 -7.99 -22.19 17.37
C ASN A 255 -7.56 -22.84 18.69
N ASN A 256 -6.39 -23.49 18.70
CA ASN A 256 -5.89 -24.20 19.86
C ASN A 256 -4.37 -24.04 19.98
N HIS A 257 -3.91 -23.46 21.09
CA HIS A 257 -2.52 -23.58 21.51
C HIS A 257 -2.09 -25.03 21.62
N MET A 258 -0.82 -25.27 21.32
CA MET A 258 -0.20 -26.57 21.47
C MET A 258 1.13 -26.43 22.21
N SER A 259 1.61 -27.55 22.75
CA SER A 259 2.99 -27.65 23.21
C SER A 259 3.95 -27.59 22.01
N GLY A 260 5.01 -26.79 22.08
CA GLY A 260 5.99 -26.59 21.02
C GLY A 260 5.83 -25.27 20.25
N HIS A 261 6.71 -25.01 19.30
CA HIS A 261 6.68 -23.80 18.47
C HIS A 261 5.63 -23.94 17.35
N ILE A 262 4.92 -22.86 17.04
CA ILE A 262 4.05 -22.76 15.87
C ILE A 262 4.77 -21.87 14.86
N GLY A 263 5.13 -22.43 13.71
CA GLY A 263 5.71 -21.68 12.59
C GLY A 263 4.63 -21.23 11.62
N LEU A 264 4.37 -19.93 11.53
CA LEU A 264 3.35 -19.36 10.64
C LEU A 264 3.96 -19.02 9.28
N ILE A 265 5.10 -18.33 9.26
CA ILE A 265 5.83 -17.94 8.05
C ILE A 265 7.31 -18.16 8.28
N GLY A 266 8.04 -18.65 7.28
CA GLY A 266 9.49 -18.79 7.37
C GLY A 266 10.16 -18.82 6.01
N GLU A 267 11.47 -18.63 6.02
CA GLU A 267 12.34 -18.76 4.85
C GLU A 267 13.68 -19.30 5.34
N CYS A 268 14.08 -20.47 4.85
CA CYS A 268 15.27 -21.13 5.35
C CYS A 268 16.12 -21.64 4.19
N MET A 269 17.36 -21.15 4.13
CA MET A 269 18.40 -21.72 3.28
C MET A 269 18.86 -23.05 3.88
N ASN A 270 19.22 -23.03 5.17
CA ASN A 270 19.62 -24.20 5.97
C ASN A 270 19.11 -24.02 7.41
N SER A 271 18.98 -25.11 8.16
CA SER A 271 18.68 -25.06 9.61
C SER A 271 19.93 -24.76 10.44
N THR A 272 20.55 -23.61 10.19
CA THR A 272 21.79 -23.12 10.82
C THR A 272 21.63 -21.66 11.22
N ILE A 273 22.48 -21.21 12.14
CA ILE A 273 22.43 -19.84 12.67
C ILE A 273 22.53 -18.81 11.55
N HIS A 274 21.65 -17.81 11.61
CA HIS A 274 21.47 -16.72 10.65
C HIS A 274 20.88 -17.10 9.27
N GLU A 275 20.60 -18.36 8.98
CA GLU A 275 20.18 -18.82 7.64
C GLU A 275 18.73 -19.31 7.56
N CYS A 276 17.97 -19.19 8.65
CA CYS A 276 16.57 -19.62 8.71
C CYS A 276 15.71 -18.63 9.50
N LEU A 277 14.98 -17.81 8.75
CA LEU A 277 13.95 -16.91 9.24
C LEU A 277 12.72 -17.73 9.65
N HIS A 278 12.25 -17.47 10.86
CA HIS A 278 11.06 -18.09 11.36
C HIS A 278 10.20 -17.08 12.11
N LEU A 279 8.90 -17.07 11.81
CA LEU A 279 7.91 -16.17 12.36
C LEU A 279 6.73 -16.99 12.87
N GLY A 280 6.29 -16.74 14.09
CA GLY A 280 5.14 -17.45 14.65
C GLY A 280 5.04 -17.34 16.16
N LEU A 281 4.80 -18.45 16.85
CA LEU A 281 4.60 -18.49 18.30
C LEU A 281 5.57 -19.47 18.98
N GLN A 282 6.26 -18.99 20.01
CA GLN A 282 7.01 -19.81 20.97
C GLN A 282 6.05 -20.43 21.98
N ASN A 283 6.26 -21.72 22.28
CA ASN A 283 5.41 -22.50 23.19
C ASN A 283 3.90 -22.31 22.89
N GLY A 284 3.59 -22.27 21.59
CA GLY A 284 2.25 -22.14 21.03
C GLY A 284 1.50 -20.84 21.32
N SER A 285 2.06 -19.89 22.07
CA SER A 285 1.29 -18.77 22.65
C SER A 285 2.00 -17.42 22.66
N LYS A 286 3.32 -17.36 22.55
CA LYS A 286 4.07 -16.08 22.61
C LYS A 286 4.62 -15.70 21.24
N PRO A 287 4.38 -14.48 20.73
CA PRO A 287 4.96 -14.03 19.46
C PRO A 287 6.46 -14.25 19.40
N TYR A 288 6.96 -14.74 18.27
CA TYR A 288 8.31 -15.24 18.14
C TYR A 288 8.86 -14.98 16.74
N MET A 289 10.05 -14.38 16.68
CA MET A 289 10.84 -14.29 15.45
C MET A 289 12.28 -14.66 15.70
N GLY A 290 12.96 -15.20 14.70
CA GLY A 290 14.38 -15.48 14.84
C GLY A 290 15.03 -15.91 13.54
N PHE A 291 16.36 -15.92 13.57
CA PHE A 291 17.22 -16.35 12.48
C PHE A 291 17.93 -17.66 12.83
N PHE A 292 17.25 -18.57 13.55
CA PHE A 292 17.78 -19.84 14.07
C PHE A 292 18.86 -19.64 15.14
N SER A 293 18.54 -19.87 16.41
CA SER A 293 19.45 -19.63 17.56
C SER A 293 19.84 -18.15 17.77
N ASP A 294 19.35 -17.25 16.93
CA ASP A 294 19.40 -15.78 17.08
C ASP A 294 17.96 -15.28 17.14
N ASP A 295 17.30 -15.67 18.22
CA ASP A 295 15.84 -15.64 18.32
C ASP A 295 15.37 -14.58 19.31
N SER A 296 14.13 -14.15 19.16
CA SER A 296 13.49 -13.10 19.93
C SER A 296 12.04 -13.48 20.19
N ALA A 297 11.63 -13.41 21.46
CA ALA A 297 10.28 -13.79 21.89
C ALA A 297 9.62 -12.65 22.65
N GLY A 298 8.36 -12.39 22.35
CA GLY A 298 7.48 -11.55 23.15
C GLY A 298 7.06 -12.23 24.45
N SER A 299 6.37 -11.46 25.29
CA SER A 299 5.82 -11.90 26.57
C SER A 299 4.30 -12.10 26.54
N THR A 300 3.61 -11.35 25.67
CA THR A 300 2.17 -11.40 25.45
C THR A 300 1.72 -12.82 25.14
N ILE A 301 0.75 -13.30 25.93
CA ILE A 301 0.07 -14.57 25.71
C ILE A 301 -1.07 -14.30 24.74
N ILE A 302 -0.90 -14.76 23.51
CA ILE A 302 -1.96 -14.82 22.50
C ILE A 302 -3.02 -15.78 23.04
N ALA A 303 -4.29 -15.37 23.06
CA ALA A 303 -5.39 -16.23 23.45
C ALA A 303 -6.00 -16.93 22.24
N ASN A 304 -6.61 -18.09 22.47
CA ASN A 304 -7.37 -18.79 21.44
C ASN A 304 -8.61 -18.00 21.02
N TYR A 305 -9.07 -18.32 19.81
CA TYR A 305 -10.36 -17.95 19.25
C TYR A 305 -10.58 -16.46 18.96
N GLN A 306 -9.51 -15.71 18.73
CA GLN A 306 -9.59 -14.32 18.29
C GLN A 306 -8.50 -13.95 17.30
N TRP A 307 -8.78 -12.92 16.50
CA TRP A 307 -7.84 -12.36 15.53
C TRP A 307 -6.84 -11.44 16.22
N TYR A 308 -5.59 -11.52 15.77
CA TYR A 308 -4.50 -10.63 16.16
C TYR A 308 -3.76 -10.16 14.92
N HIS A 309 -3.35 -8.91 14.91
CA HIS A 309 -2.34 -8.42 13.98
C HIS A 309 -0.95 -8.61 14.59
N VAL A 310 0.00 -9.14 13.84
CA VAL A 310 1.41 -9.19 14.24
C VAL A 310 2.27 -8.54 13.18
N ALA A 311 3.31 -7.84 13.62
CA ALA A 311 4.37 -7.38 12.73
C ALA A 311 5.73 -7.75 13.31
N PHE A 312 6.58 -8.32 12.47
CA PHE A 312 7.96 -8.68 12.76
C PHE A 312 8.86 -7.76 11.94
N VAL A 313 9.53 -6.84 12.62
CA VAL A 313 10.38 -5.83 12.00
C VAL A 313 11.84 -6.15 12.29
N TYR A 314 12.66 -6.19 11.26
CA TYR A 314 14.10 -6.29 11.38
C TYR A 314 14.77 -5.06 10.75
N ASN A 315 15.49 -4.29 11.57
CA ASN A 315 16.36 -3.23 11.11
C ASN A 315 17.78 -3.77 11.01
N ASN A 316 18.26 -3.93 9.78
CA ASN A 316 19.58 -4.46 9.53
C ASN A 316 20.67 -3.48 9.97
N THR A 317 20.54 -2.18 9.70
CA THR A 317 21.56 -1.16 10.02
C THR A 317 21.99 -1.19 11.49
N ILE A 318 21.02 -1.36 12.41
CA ILE A 318 21.28 -1.42 13.86
C ILE A 318 21.13 -2.83 14.45
N ARG A 319 20.96 -3.86 13.61
CA ARG A 319 20.80 -5.27 14.00
C ARG A 319 19.70 -5.49 15.05
N GLN A 320 18.56 -4.84 14.86
CA GLN A 320 17.46 -4.82 15.83
C GLN A 320 16.26 -5.60 15.30
N ARG A 321 15.71 -6.49 16.12
CA ARG A 321 14.44 -7.17 15.90
C ARG A 321 13.37 -6.54 16.78
N GLN A 322 12.18 -6.34 16.24
CA GLN A 322 11.03 -5.83 16.96
C GLN A 322 9.81 -6.69 16.64
N ILE A 323 9.02 -6.96 17.65
CA ILE A 323 7.75 -7.68 17.53
C ILE A 323 6.65 -6.73 17.99
N TYR A 324 5.62 -6.60 17.17
CA TYR A 324 4.42 -5.82 17.47
C TYR A 324 3.21 -6.75 17.50
N VAL A 325 2.28 -6.47 18.41
CA VAL A 325 0.97 -7.14 18.52
C VAL A 325 -0.11 -6.06 18.52
N ASN A 326 -1.09 -6.18 17.63
CA ASN A 326 -2.18 -5.22 17.45
C ASN A 326 -1.71 -3.76 17.32
N GLY A 327 -0.57 -3.57 16.63
CA GLY A 327 0.02 -2.25 16.39
C GLY A 327 0.94 -1.74 17.49
N LEU A 328 1.01 -2.41 18.64
CA LEU A 328 1.80 -1.98 19.80
C LEU A 328 3.11 -2.77 19.89
N LEU A 329 4.20 -2.08 20.22
CA LEU A 329 5.51 -2.71 20.41
C LEU A 329 5.46 -3.64 21.63
N GLU A 330 5.70 -4.92 21.39
CA GLU A 330 5.71 -5.97 22.41
C GLU A 330 7.13 -6.31 22.86
N ASN A 331 8.07 -6.40 21.91
CA ASN A 331 9.46 -6.73 22.21
C ASN A 331 10.42 -6.01 21.27
N ILE A 332 11.60 -5.67 21.80
CA ILE A 332 12.72 -5.10 21.07
C ILE A 332 13.99 -5.82 21.51
N THR A 333 14.68 -6.46 20.57
CA THR A 333 15.93 -7.18 20.85
C THR A 333 17.03 -6.62 19.96
N LEU A 334 18.05 -6.04 20.59
CA LEU A 334 19.31 -5.73 19.93
C LEU A 334 20.13 -7.01 19.83
N SER A 335 20.73 -7.23 18.68
CA SER A 335 21.71 -8.31 18.52
C SER A 335 22.93 -7.99 19.39
N GLY A 336 23.10 -8.72 20.51
CA GLY A 336 24.32 -8.69 21.30
C GLY A 336 25.51 -9.32 20.54
N SER A 337 26.63 -9.58 21.22
CA SER A 337 27.89 -10.10 20.64
C SER A 337 27.76 -11.46 19.91
N LEU A 338 26.57 -12.05 19.84
CA LEU A 338 26.23 -13.30 19.16
C LEU A 338 25.68 -13.10 17.73
N SER A 339 25.43 -11.85 17.27
CA SER A 339 24.92 -11.60 15.91
C SER A 339 25.37 -10.25 15.31
N PRO A 340 26.67 -10.07 15.00
CA PRO A 340 27.11 -8.88 14.25
C PRO A 340 26.61 -8.89 12.79
N THR A 341 26.19 -10.04 12.28
CA THR A 341 25.94 -10.25 10.86
C THR A 341 24.48 -10.15 10.43
N GLY A 342 23.50 -10.37 11.32
CA GLY A 342 22.09 -10.35 10.96
C GLY A 342 21.63 -11.59 10.18
N TYR A 343 20.54 -11.50 9.41
CA TYR A 343 20.07 -12.57 8.53
C TYR A 343 20.98 -12.72 7.28
N LEU A 344 21.38 -13.96 7.00
CA LEU A 344 22.34 -14.36 5.98
C LEU A 344 21.78 -15.34 4.93
N GLY A 345 20.49 -15.68 4.97
CA GLY A 345 19.86 -16.55 3.97
C GLY A 345 19.87 -15.92 2.57
N GLN A 346 20.54 -16.59 1.62
CA GLN A 346 20.68 -16.16 0.22
C GLN A 346 19.79 -16.95 -0.75
N SER A 347 19.08 -17.94 -0.22
CA SER A 347 18.18 -18.82 -0.96
C SER A 347 17.23 -19.49 0.02
N GLY A 348 16.29 -20.28 -0.49
CA GLY A 348 15.25 -20.91 0.31
C GLY A 348 13.89 -20.41 -0.12
N GLN A 349 12.89 -21.28 0.00
CA GLN A 349 11.52 -20.90 -0.32
C GLN A 349 10.86 -20.28 0.90
N VAL A 350 10.01 -19.27 0.67
CA VAL A 350 9.12 -18.79 1.72
C VAL A 350 8.02 -19.83 1.90
N THR A 351 7.76 -20.23 3.14
CA THR A 351 6.68 -21.16 3.49
C THR A 351 5.67 -20.50 4.43
N ILE A 352 4.38 -20.61 4.11
CA ILE A 352 3.26 -20.14 4.95
C ILE A 352 2.50 -21.37 5.48
N CYS A 353 2.06 -21.33 6.73
CA CYS A 353 1.50 -22.46 7.50
C CYS A 353 2.53 -23.55 7.89
N LYS A 354 3.83 -23.30 7.66
CA LYS A 354 4.90 -24.24 7.99
C LYS A 354 6.22 -23.49 8.12
N VAL A 355 7.07 -23.93 9.06
CA VAL A 355 8.45 -23.45 9.18
C VAL A 355 9.37 -24.61 9.56
N ILE A 356 10.50 -24.75 8.88
CA ILE A 356 11.52 -25.76 9.23
C ILE A 356 12.38 -25.21 10.38
N PRO A 357 12.75 -26.00 11.40
CA PRO A 357 12.57 -27.45 11.54
C PRO A 357 11.27 -27.87 12.26
N TRP A 358 10.36 -26.96 12.60
CA TRP A 358 9.16 -27.30 13.38
C TRP A 358 8.05 -27.87 12.50
N LEU A 359 7.89 -29.19 12.55
CA LEU A 359 6.86 -29.91 11.80
C LEU A 359 5.58 -30.16 12.62
N SER A 360 5.32 -29.35 13.65
CA SER A 360 4.13 -29.51 14.49
C SER A 360 2.87 -29.14 13.72
N SER A 361 1.88 -30.04 13.72
CA SER A 361 0.57 -29.80 13.11
C SER A 361 -0.26 -28.88 13.99
N PHE A 362 -0.50 -27.64 13.57
CA PHE A 362 -1.39 -26.69 14.26
C PHE A 362 -2.63 -26.37 13.41
N THR A 363 -3.63 -25.76 14.05
CA THR A 363 -4.78 -25.16 13.35
C THR A 363 -4.78 -23.66 13.60
N ALA A 364 -4.57 -22.89 12.55
CA ALA A 364 -4.58 -21.44 12.56
C ALA A 364 -5.17 -20.90 11.26
N TYR A 365 -5.69 -19.68 11.29
CA TYR A 365 -6.04 -18.95 10.08
C TYR A 365 -5.05 -17.79 9.89
N ILE A 366 -4.64 -17.53 8.66
CA ILE A 366 -3.74 -16.41 8.31
C ILE A 366 -4.39 -15.61 7.18
N ASP A 367 -4.28 -14.29 7.26
CA ASP A 367 -4.92 -13.35 6.36
C ASP A 367 -4.06 -12.09 6.18
N GLN A 368 -4.19 -11.43 5.03
CA GLN A 368 -3.55 -10.15 4.70
C GLN A 368 -2.04 -10.10 4.98
N ILE A 369 -1.26 -11.00 4.37
CA ILE A 369 0.19 -11.05 4.58
C ILE A 369 0.88 -9.97 3.74
N TYR A 370 1.57 -9.05 4.41
CA TYR A 370 2.40 -8.03 3.80
C TYR A 370 3.88 -8.25 4.10
N VAL A 371 4.71 -8.19 3.06
CA VAL A 371 6.17 -8.24 3.16
C VAL A 371 6.76 -6.97 2.57
N THR A 372 7.44 -6.18 3.41
CA THR A 372 8.09 -4.93 3.02
C THR A 372 9.60 -5.03 3.23
N GLN A 373 10.41 -4.66 2.25
CA GLN A 373 11.89 -4.66 2.29
C GLN A 373 12.46 -3.42 2.99
N ARG A 374 11.80 -2.97 4.05
CA ARG A 374 12.29 -1.94 4.98
C ARG A 374 11.76 -2.20 6.38
N ALA A 375 12.42 -1.62 7.37
CA ALA A 375 11.89 -1.58 8.72
C ALA A 375 10.80 -0.51 8.81
N LYS A 376 9.54 -0.90 8.99
CA LYS A 376 8.43 0.05 9.19
C LYS A 376 8.52 0.69 10.57
N THR A 377 8.08 1.94 10.66
CA THR A 377 8.01 2.68 11.93
C THR A 377 6.84 2.19 12.78
N ALA A 378 6.89 2.43 14.10
CA ALA A 378 5.80 2.07 15.00
C ALA A 378 4.46 2.73 14.61
N ASN A 379 4.48 3.94 14.04
CA ASN A 379 3.27 4.62 13.59
C ASN A 379 2.65 3.97 12.35
N GLU A 380 3.49 3.50 11.41
CA GLU A 380 3.01 2.72 10.27
C GLU A 380 2.36 1.44 10.75
N ILE A 381 3.06 0.64 11.57
CA ILE A 381 2.53 -0.61 12.12
C ILE A 381 1.24 -0.40 12.92
N LEU A 382 1.14 0.69 13.69
CA LEU A 382 -0.09 1.03 14.40
C LEU A 382 -1.23 1.34 13.42
N ASN A 383 -0.95 2.05 12.33
CA ASN A 383 -1.95 2.32 11.30
C ASN A 383 -2.37 1.05 10.56
N ASP A 384 -1.44 0.18 10.17
CA ASP A 384 -1.76 -1.09 9.50
C ASP A 384 -2.64 -1.99 10.38
N ALA A 385 -2.34 -2.04 11.67
CA ALA A 385 -3.10 -2.86 12.61
C ALA A 385 -4.48 -2.26 12.99
N THR A 386 -4.66 -0.94 12.89
CA THR A 386 -5.80 -0.28 13.56
C THR A 386 -6.67 0.62 12.69
N LEU A 387 -6.17 1.12 11.56
CA LEU A 387 -6.97 1.84 10.58
C LEU A 387 -7.61 0.82 9.64
N ILE A 388 -8.88 0.49 9.89
CA ILE A 388 -9.61 -0.50 9.10
C ILE A 388 -9.91 0.05 7.71
N ALA A 389 -10.33 1.31 7.61
CA ALA A 389 -10.70 1.92 6.34
C ALA A 389 -10.43 3.42 6.35
N TYR A 390 -9.98 3.95 5.21
CA TYR A 390 -9.83 5.37 4.96
C TYR A 390 -10.31 5.71 3.54
N TYR A 391 -11.33 6.52 3.44
CA TYR A 391 -11.85 7.04 2.18
C TYR A 391 -11.64 8.56 2.14
N SER A 392 -10.69 9.01 1.34
CA SER A 392 -10.49 10.44 1.10
C SER A 392 -11.58 11.05 0.24
N PHE A 393 -12.19 10.26 -0.64
CA PHE A 393 -13.14 10.73 -1.67
C PHE A 393 -12.58 11.71 -2.71
N ASP A 394 -11.27 11.99 -2.64
CA ASP A 394 -10.50 12.72 -3.64
C ASP A 394 -10.74 12.16 -5.05
N CYS A 395 -10.98 13.03 -6.02
CA CYS A 395 -11.24 12.69 -7.41
C CYS A 395 -12.43 11.73 -7.62
N GLY A 396 -13.32 11.61 -6.64
CA GLY A 396 -14.51 10.74 -6.71
C GLY A 396 -14.16 9.28 -6.49
N SER A 397 -12.95 9.02 -6.02
CA SER A 397 -12.50 7.71 -5.61
C SER A 397 -13.39 7.19 -4.48
N ILE A 398 -13.83 5.95 -4.63
CA ILE A 398 -14.42 5.18 -3.54
C ILE A 398 -13.41 4.15 -3.01
N PHE A 399 -12.15 4.21 -3.45
CA PHE A 399 -11.13 3.27 -3.01
C PHE A 399 -10.77 3.50 -1.55
N ASP A 400 -10.65 2.39 -0.82
CA ASP A 400 -10.06 2.39 0.50
C ASP A 400 -8.55 2.65 0.38
N SER A 401 -8.12 3.78 0.91
CA SER A 401 -6.72 4.22 0.98
C SER A 401 -5.99 3.65 2.20
N SER A 402 -6.68 2.84 3.02
CA SER A 402 -6.04 2.10 4.10
C SER A 402 -5.23 0.91 3.57
N PRO A 403 -4.44 0.25 4.44
CA PRO A 403 -3.75 -0.99 4.11
C PRO A 403 -4.68 -2.17 3.79
N ASN A 404 -5.98 -2.08 4.06
CA ASN A 404 -6.93 -3.20 3.94
C ASN A 404 -7.64 -3.26 2.58
N LEU A 405 -7.57 -2.20 1.76
CA LEU A 405 -8.09 -2.15 0.38
C LEU A 405 -9.55 -2.63 0.25
N LEU A 406 -10.39 -2.29 1.22
CA LEU A 406 -11.76 -2.77 1.28
C LEU A 406 -12.59 -2.37 0.04
N GLN A 407 -13.47 -3.29 -0.37
CA GLN A 407 -14.41 -3.02 -1.45
C GLN A 407 -15.52 -2.06 -1.02
N SER A 408 -15.94 -1.21 -1.94
CA SER A 408 -16.97 -0.22 -1.71
C SER A 408 -17.84 0.03 -2.95
N ILE A 409 -19.02 0.58 -2.74
CA ILE A 409 -19.98 0.97 -3.76
C ILE A 409 -20.56 2.33 -3.38
N ALA A 410 -20.77 3.21 -4.35
CA ALA A 410 -21.53 4.42 -4.17
C ALA A 410 -22.58 4.59 -5.27
N VAL A 411 -23.79 5.00 -4.89
CA VAL A 411 -24.93 5.18 -5.79
C VAL A 411 -25.54 6.56 -5.55
N GLY A 412 -25.90 7.28 -6.62
CA GLY A 412 -26.68 8.51 -6.55
C GLY A 412 -25.96 9.73 -5.91
N GLN A 413 -24.65 9.63 -5.72
CA GLN A 413 -23.78 10.70 -5.24
C GLN A 413 -23.25 11.56 -6.38
N THR A 414 -22.93 12.82 -6.07
CA THR A 414 -22.22 13.75 -6.97
C THR A 414 -20.93 14.21 -6.31
N MET A 415 -20.00 14.74 -7.09
CA MET A 415 -18.76 15.31 -6.56
C MET A 415 -18.87 16.80 -6.33
N ILE A 416 -18.24 17.28 -5.26
CA ILE A 416 -18.03 18.70 -4.99
C ILE A 416 -16.62 18.94 -4.45
N ILE A 417 -16.23 20.21 -4.35
CA ILE A 417 -15.05 20.61 -3.59
C ILE A 417 -15.27 20.25 -2.10
N GLY A 418 -14.38 19.40 -1.60
CA GLY A 418 -14.33 18.88 -0.24
C GLY A 418 -13.79 19.86 0.79
N ARG A 419 -13.66 19.38 2.03
CA ARG A 419 -12.84 20.03 3.06
C ARG A 419 -11.36 19.87 2.73
N VAL A 420 -11.00 18.68 2.26
CA VAL A 420 -9.72 18.35 1.66
C VAL A 420 -10.03 17.99 0.21
N LYS A 421 -9.64 18.83 -0.74
CA LYS A 421 -9.81 18.59 -2.19
C LYS A 421 -11.24 18.30 -2.64
N ASP A 422 -11.65 17.04 -2.79
CA ASP A 422 -12.97 16.64 -3.30
C ASP A 422 -13.76 15.85 -2.26
N ALA A 423 -15.09 15.87 -2.35
CA ALA A 423 -15.97 15.17 -1.44
C ALA A 423 -17.17 14.56 -2.17
N LEU A 424 -17.80 13.57 -1.53
CA LEU A 424 -19.08 13.03 -1.99
C LEU A 424 -20.23 13.88 -1.46
N LEU A 425 -21.06 14.37 -2.38
CA LEU A 425 -22.33 15.04 -2.09
C LEU A 425 -23.51 14.08 -2.30
N PHE A 426 -24.28 13.86 -1.24
CA PHE A 426 -25.52 13.09 -1.25
C PHE A 426 -26.70 14.07 -1.27
N ASN A 427 -27.41 14.16 -2.41
CA ASN A 427 -28.53 15.09 -2.61
C ASN A 427 -29.82 14.42 -3.11
N SER A 428 -29.82 13.10 -3.30
CA SER A 428 -30.99 12.32 -3.70
C SER A 428 -31.42 11.37 -2.58
N THR A 429 -32.71 11.00 -2.56
CA THR A 429 -33.27 10.15 -1.50
C THR A 429 -32.71 8.73 -1.49
N ASN A 430 -32.13 8.28 -2.61
CA ASN A 430 -31.56 6.94 -2.75
C ASN A 430 -30.03 6.97 -2.82
N ALA A 431 -29.40 8.11 -2.52
CA ALA A 431 -27.94 8.22 -2.55
C ALA A 431 -27.33 7.53 -1.33
N TYR A 432 -26.30 6.72 -1.55
CA TYR A 432 -25.54 6.08 -0.47
C TYR A 432 -24.13 5.74 -0.90
N PHE A 433 -23.25 5.62 0.08
CA PHE A 433 -21.97 4.93 -0.04
C PHE A 433 -22.02 3.71 0.90
N ARG A 434 -21.47 2.57 0.50
CA ARG A 434 -21.41 1.36 1.31
C ARG A 434 -20.07 0.67 1.12
N THR A 435 -19.50 0.18 2.20
CA THR A 435 -18.35 -0.72 2.21
C THR A 435 -18.64 -1.94 3.08
N SER A 436 -17.89 -3.02 2.89
CA SER A 436 -18.07 -4.32 3.53
C SER A 436 -16.84 -4.75 4.31
N SER A 437 -16.91 -5.95 4.90
CA SER A 437 -15.74 -6.65 5.43
C SER A 437 -15.26 -6.12 6.78
N PHE A 438 -16.16 -5.54 7.59
CA PHE A 438 -15.87 -5.04 8.93
C PHE A 438 -16.16 -6.08 10.00
N MET A 439 -15.23 -7.01 10.25
CA MET A 439 -15.36 -7.96 11.38
C MET A 439 -15.36 -7.24 12.75
N THR A 440 -14.66 -6.11 12.86
CA THR A 440 -14.59 -5.29 14.08
C THR A 440 -15.98 -4.90 14.60
N PHE A 441 -16.90 -4.46 13.74
CA PHE A 441 -18.26 -4.10 14.17
C PHE A 441 -19.14 -5.32 14.48
N GLY A 442 -18.69 -6.52 14.13
CA GLY A 442 -19.33 -7.79 14.45
C GLY A 442 -19.04 -8.30 15.86
N ILE A 443 -18.02 -7.77 16.53
CA ILE A 443 -17.53 -8.28 17.82
C ILE A 443 -18.10 -7.44 18.96
N ALA A 444 -18.70 -8.09 19.96
CA ALA A 444 -19.24 -7.41 21.13
C ALA A 444 -18.13 -6.73 21.95
N ASN A 445 -18.43 -5.54 22.47
CA ASN A 445 -17.50 -4.73 23.27
C ASN A 445 -16.20 -4.29 22.54
N GLN A 446 -16.13 -4.48 21.23
CA GLN A 446 -15.01 -4.01 20.43
C GLN A 446 -14.94 -2.47 20.47
N SER A 447 -13.75 -1.94 20.78
CA SER A 447 -13.52 -0.51 20.71
C SER A 447 -13.47 -0.05 19.26
N PHE A 448 -13.91 1.16 18.96
CA PHE A 448 -13.86 1.70 17.61
C PHE A 448 -13.76 3.22 17.61
N SER A 449 -13.34 3.78 16.49
CA SER A 449 -13.46 5.21 16.21
C SER A 449 -13.90 5.43 14.77
N ILE A 450 -14.81 6.38 14.55
CA ILE A 450 -15.25 6.81 13.24
C ILE A 450 -15.05 8.32 13.18
N ALA A 451 -14.26 8.80 12.23
CA ALA A 451 -13.97 10.22 12.01
C ALA A 451 -14.32 10.60 10.57
N LEU A 452 -14.92 11.77 10.38
CA LEU A 452 -15.28 12.30 9.07
C LEU A 452 -15.56 13.81 9.13
N TRP A 453 -15.37 14.47 7.99
CA TRP A 453 -15.87 15.82 7.77
C TRP A 453 -17.26 15.76 7.13
N VAL A 454 -18.19 16.59 7.63
CA VAL A 454 -19.54 16.70 7.06
C VAL A 454 -19.94 18.13 6.80
N LYS A 455 -20.72 18.33 5.74
CA LYS A 455 -21.37 19.60 5.40
C LYS A 455 -22.86 19.37 5.15
N PRO A 456 -23.69 19.35 6.21
CA PRO A 456 -25.11 19.02 6.08
C PRO A 456 -25.88 20.08 5.31
N MET A 457 -26.68 19.66 4.34
CA MET A 457 -27.70 20.51 3.69
C MET A 457 -29.05 20.43 4.40
N SER A 458 -29.27 19.35 5.16
CA SER A 458 -30.38 19.21 6.09
C SER A 458 -29.92 18.50 7.36
N LEU A 459 -30.46 18.89 8.51
CA LEU A 459 -30.18 18.24 9.79
C LEU A 459 -31.14 17.07 10.04
N ARG A 460 -31.27 16.15 9.09
CA ARG A 460 -32.20 15.01 9.20
C ARG A 460 -31.61 13.79 8.51
N GLY A 461 -31.88 12.61 9.07
CA GLY A 461 -31.51 11.34 8.45
C GLY A 461 -30.17 10.79 8.90
N ILE A 462 -29.82 9.65 8.31
CA ILE A 462 -28.73 8.78 8.75
C ILE A 462 -27.44 9.17 8.07
N LEU A 463 -26.40 9.40 8.88
CA LEU A 463 -25.07 9.71 8.40
C LEU A 463 -24.19 8.46 8.33
N ILE A 464 -24.09 7.70 9.43
CA ILE A 464 -23.36 6.42 9.50
C ILE A 464 -24.28 5.32 10.01
N HIS A 465 -24.31 4.20 9.30
CA HIS A 465 -25.13 3.05 9.63
C HIS A 465 -24.33 1.75 9.44
N ILE A 466 -24.56 0.78 10.31
CA ILE A 466 -23.97 -0.56 10.19
C ILE A 466 -25.05 -1.62 10.10
N SER A 467 -24.81 -2.66 9.31
CA SER A 467 -25.72 -3.80 9.16
C SER A 467 -24.97 -5.08 8.85
N ASN A 468 -25.58 -6.21 9.20
CA ASN A 468 -25.05 -7.53 8.91
C ASN A 468 -25.45 -8.03 7.51
N GLN A 469 -26.21 -7.23 6.75
CA GLN A 469 -26.64 -7.49 5.38
C GLN A 469 -26.29 -6.31 4.46
N SER A 470 -26.04 -6.61 3.19
CA SER A 470 -25.72 -5.57 2.20
C SER A 470 -26.90 -4.62 1.98
N THR A 471 -28.14 -5.09 2.10
CA THR A 471 -29.38 -4.34 1.94
C THR A 471 -29.66 -3.31 3.04
N GLY A 472 -28.89 -3.33 4.12
CA GLY A 472 -28.99 -2.39 5.24
C GLY A 472 -30.01 -2.74 6.31
N ASP A 473 -30.60 -3.93 6.26
CA ASP A 473 -31.54 -4.48 7.25
C ASP A 473 -30.89 -5.61 8.07
N GLY A 474 -31.67 -6.59 8.54
CA GLY A 474 -31.19 -7.65 9.43
C GLY A 474 -30.84 -7.12 10.83
N TRP A 475 -29.68 -7.51 11.35
CA TRP A 475 -29.09 -6.82 12.52
C TRP A 475 -28.47 -5.54 12.01
N CYS A 476 -28.91 -4.41 12.55
CA CYS A 476 -28.55 -3.09 12.05
C CYS A 476 -28.54 -2.06 13.17
N MET A 477 -27.76 -0.99 12.99
CA MET A 477 -27.64 0.10 13.95
C MET A 477 -27.24 1.40 13.24
N PRO A 478 -28.06 2.46 13.26
CA PRO A 478 -27.60 3.79 12.89
C PRO A 478 -26.72 4.33 14.03
N LEU A 479 -25.44 4.58 13.74
CA LEU A 479 -24.46 5.03 14.73
C LEU A 479 -24.41 6.55 14.85
N LEU A 480 -24.57 7.25 13.72
CA LEU A 480 -24.48 8.70 13.66
C LEU A 480 -25.54 9.24 12.68
N GLY A 481 -26.22 10.30 13.05
CA GLY A 481 -27.22 10.93 12.18
C GLY A 481 -28.03 11.97 12.92
N PHE A 482 -29.08 12.45 12.30
CA PHE A 482 -29.96 13.47 12.87
C PHE A 482 -31.36 12.93 13.10
N ASN A 483 -31.97 13.33 14.20
CA ASN A 483 -33.38 13.04 14.46
C ASN A 483 -34.31 14.03 13.73
N SER A 484 -35.62 13.81 13.84
CA SER A 484 -36.64 14.64 13.19
C SER A 484 -36.68 16.10 13.66
N SER A 485 -36.03 16.41 14.79
CA SER A 485 -35.94 17.75 15.39
C SER A 485 -34.66 18.51 15.04
N GLY A 486 -33.78 17.95 14.20
CA GLY A 486 -32.52 18.62 13.84
C GLY A 486 -31.35 18.35 14.76
N ILE A 487 -31.50 17.47 15.75
CA ILE A 487 -30.46 17.17 16.75
C ILE A 487 -29.53 16.11 16.18
N LEU A 488 -28.21 16.36 16.21
CA LEU A 488 -27.21 15.33 15.88
C LEU A 488 -27.16 14.32 17.04
N ILE A 489 -27.22 13.04 16.68
CA ILE A 489 -27.21 11.91 17.59
C ILE A 489 -26.03 11.03 17.23
N ALA A 490 -25.16 10.79 18.20
CA ALA A 490 -24.19 9.70 18.16
C ALA A 490 -24.67 8.62 19.14
N GLN A 491 -24.84 7.39 18.67
CA GLN A 491 -25.37 6.30 19.48
C GLN A 491 -24.68 4.96 19.22
N SER A 492 -24.76 4.07 20.21
CA SER A 492 -24.43 2.65 20.11
C SER A 492 -25.28 1.91 21.15
N SER A 493 -26.41 1.34 20.72
CA SER A 493 -27.43 0.78 21.63
C SER A 493 -27.97 1.85 22.60
N SER A 494 -27.83 1.68 23.93
CA SER A 494 -28.31 2.64 24.92
C SER A 494 -27.37 3.84 25.14
N LEU A 495 -26.12 3.74 24.68
CA LEU A 495 -25.19 4.85 24.67
C LEU A 495 -25.67 5.89 23.66
N MET A 496 -25.98 7.11 24.11
CA MET A 496 -26.48 8.19 23.26
C MET A 496 -25.91 9.53 23.70
N ILE A 497 -25.44 10.31 22.74
CA ILE A 497 -25.04 11.70 22.89
C ILE A 497 -25.88 12.53 21.91
N ALA A 498 -26.45 13.63 22.40
CA ALA A 498 -27.26 14.55 21.62
C ALA A 498 -26.59 15.93 21.55
N VAL A 499 -26.43 16.45 20.33
CA VAL A 499 -25.95 17.81 20.07
C VAL A 499 -27.13 18.65 19.57
N PRO A 500 -27.72 19.52 20.42
CA PRO A 500 -28.96 20.23 20.09
C PRO A 500 -28.84 21.18 18.89
N THR A 501 -27.65 21.70 18.64
CA THR A 501 -27.39 22.67 17.57
C THR A 501 -26.25 22.19 16.69
N PHE A 502 -26.46 22.17 15.38
CA PHE A 502 -25.44 21.80 14.41
C PHE A 502 -25.50 22.75 13.20
N PRO A 503 -24.37 23.25 12.69
CA PRO A 503 -24.39 24.21 11.60
C PRO A 503 -24.77 23.55 10.26
N LEU A 504 -25.64 24.22 9.51
CA LEU A 504 -25.95 23.86 8.12
C LEU A 504 -24.91 24.46 7.17
N ASN A 505 -24.56 23.71 6.12
CA ASN A 505 -23.70 24.16 5.02
C ASN A 505 -22.29 24.61 5.46
N VAL A 506 -21.82 24.15 6.62
CA VAL A 506 -20.46 24.41 7.13
C VAL A 506 -19.76 23.07 7.36
N TRP A 507 -18.53 22.95 6.87
CA TRP A 507 -17.70 21.78 7.15
C TRP A 507 -17.43 21.68 8.66
N THR A 508 -17.86 20.57 9.25
CA THR A 508 -17.68 20.26 10.67
C THR A 508 -17.08 18.86 10.78
N HIS A 509 -15.98 18.73 11.51
CA HIS A 509 -15.38 17.43 11.76
C HIS A 509 -16.09 16.76 12.93
N ILE A 510 -16.51 15.50 12.75
CA ILE A 510 -17.13 14.69 13.79
C ILE A 510 -16.24 13.48 14.05
N THR A 511 -15.99 13.18 15.31
CA THR A 511 -15.39 11.89 15.70
C THR A 511 -16.22 11.22 16.77
N GLN A 512 -16.72 10.03 16.48
CA GLN A 512 -17.36 9.13 17.42
C GLN A 512 -16.35 8.07 17.84
N THR A 513 -16.05 7.96 19.13
CA THR A 513 -15.18 6.90 19.67
C THR A 513 -15.92 6.09 20.72
N PHE A 514 -15.58 4.82 20.86
CA PHE A 514 -16.10 3.96 21.90
C PHE A 514 -14.99 3.05 22.45
N SER A 515 -14.95 2.91 23.77
CA SER A 515 -14.26 1.80 24.45
C SER A 515 -15.03 1.40 25.70
N ILE A 516 -14.78 0.18 26.21
CA ILE A 516 -15.38 -0.29 27.46
C ILE A 516 -15.00 0.62 28.63
N GLN A 517 -13.76 1.12 28.63
CA GLN A 517 -13.21 1.93 29.71
C GLN A 517 -13.77 3.36 29.72
N ASN A 518 -13.91 3.98 28.55
CA ASN A 518 -14.25 5.41 28.44
C ASN A 518 -15.69 5.65 27.97
N GLY A 519 -16.46 4.60 27.66
CA GLY A 519 -17.80 4.73 27.09
C GLY A 519 -17.79 5.29 25.67
N LEU A 520 -18.94 5.79 25.23
CA LEU A 520 -19.10 6.49 23.95
C LEU A 520 -18.67 7.94 24.13
N GLN A 521 -17.78 8.44 23.28
CA GLN A 521 -17.38 9.84 23.26
C GLN A 521 -17.63 10.45 21.88
N LEU A 522 -18.08 11.71 21.87
CA LEU A 522 -18.26 12.49 20.66
C LEU A 522 -17.35 13.71 20.71
N TYR A 523 -16.61 13.95 19.63
CA TYR A 523 -15.76 15.10 19.43
C TYR A 523 -16.28 15.91 18.24
N ILE A 524 -16.25 17.23 18.35
CA ILE A 524 -16.65 18.18 17.32
C ILE A 524 -15.47 19.12 17.08
N ASN A 525 -14.99 19.20 15.83
CA ASN A 525 -13.83 20.00 15.44
C ASN A 525 -12.62 19.80 16.36
N GLY A 526 -12.30 18.53 16.63
CA GLY A 526 -11.14 18.16 17.45
C GLY A 526 -11.35 18.22 18.96
N THR A 527 -12.45 18.80 19.43
CA THR A 527 -12.71 19.02 20.87
C THR A 527 -13.74 18.03 21.39
N LEU A 528 -13.48 17.43 22.57
CA LEU A 528 -14.43 16.54 23.23
C LEU A 528 -15.71 17.31 23.55
N TYR A 529 -16.84 16.88 23.00
CA TYR A 529 -18.15 17.44 23.28
C TYR A 529 -18.77 16.79 24.53
N GLN A 530 -18.87 15.45 24.54
CA GLN A 530 -19.49 14.72 25.65
C GLN A 530 -19.05 13.26 25.68
N THR A 531 -19.17 12.66 26.87
CA THR A 531 -19.07 11.21 27.10
C THR A 531 -20.42 10.66 27.57
N ALA A 532 -20.83 9.51 27.05
CA ALA A 532 -21.97 8.74 27.50
C ALA A 532 -21.53 7.36 28.02
N VAL A 533 -22.19 6.91 29.08
CA VAL A 533 -21.98 5.60 29.71
C VAL A 533 -23.29 4.84 29.67
N GLY A 534 -23.22 3.53 29.48
CA GLY A 534 -24.38 2.70 29.17
C GLY A 534 -23.95 1.35 28.61
N THR A 535 -24.92 0.58 28.13
CA THR A 535 -24.67 -0.72 27.52
C THR A 535 -24.40 -0.56 26.02
N PRO A 536 -23.25 -1.04 25.51
CA PRO A 536 -22.95 -0.99 24.09
C PRO A 536 -23.83 -1.96 23.29
N MET A 537 -23.72 -1.89 21.97
CA MET A 537 -24.37 -2.84 21.07
C MET A 537 -23.82 -4.27 21.22
N THR A 538 -24.70 -5.25 21.04
CA THR A 538 -24.38 -6.69 21.03
C THR A 538 -24.55 -7.25 19.61
N PRO A 539 -23.51 -7.16 18.76
CA PRO A 539 -23.54 -7.65 17.39
C PRO A 539 -23.47 -9.19 17.27
N PRO A 540 -23.83 -9.76 16.11
CA PRO A 540 -24.00 -11.20 15.92
C PRO A 540 -22.71 -12.01 15.63
N TYR A 541 -21.51 -11.49 15.92
CA TYR A 541 -20.21 -12.13 15.62
C TYR A 541 -20.07 -12.54 14.14
N GLN A 542 -20.08 -11.55 13.26
CA GLN A 542 -19.88 -11.74 11.82
C GLN A 542 -19.39 -10.46 11.17
N SER A 543 -18.89 -10.57 9.94
CA SER A 543 -18.55 -9.41 9.12
C SER A 543 -19.77 -8.50 8.88
N MET A 544 -19.53 -7.20 8.96
CA MET A 544 -20.54 -6.15 8.86
C MET A 544 -20.30 -5.24 7.65
N TYR A 545 -21.36 -4.58 7.22
CA TYR A 545 -21.35 -3.48 6.26
C TYR A 545 -21.42 -2.14 6.99
N VAL A 546 -20.73 -1.14 6.46
CA VAL A 546 -20.85 0.26 6.87
C VAL A 546 -21.42 1.04 5.70
N SER A 547 -22.47 1.82 5.93
CA SER A 547 -23.07 2.70 4.94
C SER A 547 -23.11 4.15 5.40
N ILE A 548 -23.00 5.05 4.43
CA ILE A 548 -23.12 6.50 4.59
C ILE A 548 -24.38 6.97 3.86
N ALA A 549 -25.01 7.99 4.43
CA ALA A 549 -26.13 8.73 3.87
C ALA A 549 -27.47 7.99 3.74
N SER A 550 -27.48 6.66 3.77
CA SER A 550 -28.72 5.87 3.81
C SER A 550 -28.53 4.55 4.54
N GLN A 551 -29.65 4.02 5.05
CA GLN A 551 -29.77 2.65 5.54
C GLN A 551 -30.57 1.75 4.60
N GLN A 552 -31.32 2.33 3.65
CA GLN A 552 -32.23 1.57 2.80
C GLN A 552 -31.59 1.32 1.44
N MET A 553 -30.97 0.14 1.29
CA MET A 553 -30.25 -0.28 0.09
C MET A 553 -30.94 -1.51 -0.55
N GLY A 554 -32.27 -1.46 -0.61
CA GLY A 554 -33.14 -2.55 -1.10
C GLY A 554 -33.78 -3.40 0.00
N GLY A 555 -33.42 -3.19 1.27
CA GLY A 555 -33.99 -3.88 2.44
C GLY A 555 -35.09 -3.12 3.17
N SER A 556 -35.50 -3.67 4.31
CA SER A 556 -36.43 -3.04 5.26
C SER A 556 -35.76 -1.89 6.05
N SER A 557 -36.54 -0.96 6.59
CA SER A 557 -35.99 0.14 7.40
C SER A 557 -35.42 -0.36 8.74
N CYS A 558 -34.19 0.02 9.08
CA CYS A 558 -33.63 -0.17 10.41
C CYS A 558 -34.21 0.88 11.38
N MET A 559 -35.14 0.46 12.24
CA MET A 559 -35.81 1.33 13.21
C MET A 559 -35.19 1.17 14.60
N TRP A 560 -34.04 1.81 14.83
CA TRP A 560 -33.33 1.76 16.12
C TRP A 560 -32.90 3.14 16.62
N GLY A 561 -33.13 3.38 17.92
CA GLY A 561 -32.80 4.64 18.58
C GLY A 561 -33.69 5.80 18.13
N VAL A 562 -33.13 7.01 18.11
CA VAL A 562 -33.89 8.25 17.83
C VAL A 562 -33.47 8.94 16.53
N ILE A 563 -32.48 8.40 15.82
CA ILE A 563 -32.07 8.89 14.49
C ILE A 563 -33.23 8.64 13.51
N GLU A 564 -33.52 9.64 12.69
CA GLU A 564 -34.64 9.53 11.76
C GLU A 564 -34.31 8.56 10.62
N SER A 565 -35.19 7.59 10.39
CA SER A 565 -35.10 6.57 9.32
C SER A 565 -35.32 7.19 7.93
N ARG A 566 -34.41 8.05 7.49
CA ARG A 566 -34.37 8.66 6.15
C ARG A 566 -32.94 8.90 5.72
N SER A 567 -32.75 9.19 4.44
CA SER A 567 -31.44 9.53 3.90
C SER A 567 -30.97 10.91 4.38
N TYR A 568 -29.68 11.01 4.68
CA TYR A 568 -28.99 12.27 4.94
C TYR A 568 -28.78 13.01 3.62
N ALA A 569 -28.89 14.34 3.69
CA ALA A 569 -28.58 15.24 2.59
C ALA A 569 -27.46 16.18 2.99
N GLY A 570 -26.33 16.11 2.28
CA GLY A 570 -25.13 16.87 2.55
C GLY A 570 -23.88 16.20 2.00
N ALA A 571 -22.74 16.86 2.18
CA ALA A 571 -21.46 16.32 1.75
C ALA A 571 -20.73 15.60 2.89
N VAL A 572 -19.90 14.62 2.53
CA VAL A 572 -19.03 13.85 3.42
C VAL A 572 -17.65 13.75 2.79
N ASP A 573 -16.63 13.90 3.63
CA ASP A 573 -15.23 13.92 3.24
C ASP A 573 -14.37 13.21 4.30
N GLU A 574 -13.23 12.64 3.88
CA GLU A 574 -12.16 12.13 4.76
C GLU A 574 -12.63 11.10 5.82
N LEU A 575 -13.45 10.11 5.43
CA LEU A 575 -13.94 9.06 6.32
C LEU A 575 -12.81 8.15 6.78
N ARG A 576 -12.60 8.03 8.08
CA ARG A 576 -11.67 7.09 8.72
C ARG A 576 -12.39 6.21 9.74
N ILE A 577 -12.10 4.91 9.72
CA ILE A 577 -12.66 3.92 10.65
C ILE A 577 -11.52 3.15 11.30
N TYR A 578 -11.50 3.13 12.62
CA TYR A 578 -10.49 2.45 13.43
C TYR A 578 -11.10 1.34 14.30
N ASN A 579 -10.35 0.26 14.52
CA ASN A 579 -10.71 -0.83 15.45
C ASN A 579 -10.34 -0.54 16.92
N ARG A 580 -10.07 0.73 17.25
CA ARG A 580 -9.71 1.19 18.59
C ARG A 580 -10.27 2.56 18.86
N GLN A 581 -10.25 2.95 20.12
CA GLN A 581 -10.38 4.35 20.50
C GLN A 581 -9.08 5.10 20.14
N ILE A 582 -9.16 6.09 19.27
CA ILE A 582 -8.04 6.99 18.95
C ILE A 582 -7.89 8.07 20.02
N THR A 583 -6.66 8.54 20.22
CA THR A 583 -6.31 9.54 21.22
C THR A 583 -6.75 10.95 20.81
N THR A 584 -6.85 11.85 21.79
CA THR A 584 -7.17 13.26 21.53
C THR A 584 -6.16 13.95 20.60
N ALA A 585 -4.89 13.56 20.66
CA ALA A 585 -3.85 14.06 19.76
C ALA A 585 -4.05 13.58 18.31
N GLU A 586 -4.41 12.31 18.12
CA GLU A 586 -4.76 11.78 16.80
C GLU A 586 -6.00 12.46 16.24
N ILE A 587 -7.04 12.67 17.06
CA ILE A 587 -8.25 13.40 16.66
C ILE A 587 -7.89 14.84 16.25
N ALA A 588 -7.05 15.53 17.01
CA ALA A 588 -6.59 16.88 16.66
C ALA A 588 -5.87 16.89 15.31
N SER A 589 -5.02 15.87 15.02
CA SER A 589 -4.27 15.80 13.76
C SER A 589 -5.14 15.60 12.51
N ILE A 590 -6.27 14.90 12.62
CA ILE A 590 -7.18 14.66 11.48
C ILE A 590 -8.32 15.69 11.37
N SER A 591 -8.45 16.58 12.37
CA SER A 591 -9.51 17.59 12.44
C SER A 591 -9.06 19.03 12.21
N SER A 592 -7.74 19.26 12.07
CA SER A 592 -7.15 20.50 11.58
C SER A 592 -7.24 20.58 10.06
#